data_AF-A0A261CU70-F1
#
_entry.id   AF-A0A261CU70-F1
#
_cell.length_a   1.000
_cell.length_b   1.000
_cell.length_c   1.000
_cell.angle_alpha   90.00
_cell.angle_beta   90.00
_cell.angle_gamma   90.00
#
_symmetry.space_group_name_H-M   'P 1'
#
loop_
_entity.id
_entity.type
_entity.pdbx_description
1 polymer ?
#
loop_
_entity_poly.entity_id
_entity_poly.type
_entity_poly.pdbx_seq_one_letter_code
_entity_poly.pdbx_strand_id
1 'polypeptide(L)'
;MLRKLLFVLFMAISAEAWSNEQLLESVERTCPPTSYKCPKPEFITFKSSSWSWNEQAVKSSPTAELFRRARHLNEQVADLLRDTYCCSEGPCLALCNIFEKKEIDLINDFPANGQDLLDLHLAELEPHREFIEAWLRSPNEYPDSRGRVPAELEELFDDIHKHQHLIRRKLREQKLRKQQIF
;
A
#
# COMPACT_ATOMS: atom_id res chain seq x y z
N MET A 1 36.69 -14.37 57.59
CA MET A 1 36.96 -14.18 56.14
C MET A 1 36.62 -15.49 55.46
N LEU A 2 35.42 -15.71 54.94
CA LEU A 2 35.17 -15.76 53.48
C LEU A 2 33.69 -16.16 53.25
N ARG A 3 32.74 -15.60 54.02
CA ARG A 3 31.34 -16.07 54.02
C ARG A 3 30.28 -14.98 53.93
N LYS A 4 30.70 -13.71 53.78
CA LYS A 4 29.81 -12.54 53.68
C LYS A 4 29.98 -11.74 52.37
N LEU A 5 30.54 -12.37 51.33
CA LEU A 5 30.89 -11.72 50.05
C LEU A 5 30.24 -12.43 48.85
N LEU A 6 29.03 -12.95 49.05
CA LEU A 6 28.27 -13.69 48.02
C LEU A 6 26.86 -13.14 47.82
N PHE A 7 26.62 -11.87 48.17
CA PHE A 7 25.30 -11.24 48.11
C PHE A 7 25.24 -9.93 47.29
N VAL A 8 26.23 -9.67 46.42
CA VAL A 8 26.28 -8.38 45.67
C VAL A 8 26.41 -8.54 44.15
N LEU A 9 26.35 -9.74 43.58
CA LEU A 9 26.39 -9.90 42.11
C LEU A 9 25.23 -10.71 41.54
N PHE A 10 24.02 -10.37 41.97
CA PHE A 10 22.84 -10.52 41.12
C PHE A 10 22.34 -9.09 40.81
N MET A 11 23.19 -8.28 40.17
CA MET A 11 22.65 -7.26 39.28
C MET A 11 22.01 -8.04 38.14
N ALA A 12 20.73 -8.34 38.34
CA ALA A 12 19.84 -8.65 37.24
C ALA A 12 20.04 -7.50 36.24
N ILE A 13 20.72 -7.82 35.14
CA ILE A 13 20.52 -7.08 33.90
C ILE A 13 19.07 -7.40 33.57
N SER A 14 18.15 -6.62 34.13
CA SER A 14 16.83 -6.47 33.59
C SER A 14 17.06 -5.85 32.22
N ALA A 15 17.40 -6.66 31.22
CA ALA A 15 17.05 -6.31 29.86
C ALA A 15 15.56 -6.01 29.97
N GLU A 16 15.19 -4.74 29.84
CA GLU A 16 13.80 -4.32 29.82
C GLU A 16 13.14 -5.15 28.72
N ALA A 17 12.50 -6.24 29.14
CA ALA A 17 11.88 -7.15 28.23
C ALA A 17 10.68 -6.40 27.69
N TRP A 18 10.59 -6.31 26.37
CA TRP A 18 9.45 -5.65 25.76
C TRP A 18 8.16 -6.30 26.23
N SER A 19 7.12 -5.50 26.49
CA SER A 19 5.83 -6.01 26.91
C SER A 19 5.03 -6.56 25.72
N ASN A 20 3.97 -7.32 26.00
CA ASN A 20 3.06 -7.79 24.97
C ASN A 20 2.31 -6.62 24.29
N GLU A 21 2.04 -5.56 25.03
CA GLU A 21 1.43 -4.34 24.52
C GLU A 21 2.38 -3.65 23.53
N GLN A 22 3.67 -3.53 23.88
CA GLN A 22 4.66 -2.96 22.97
C GLN A 22 4.89 -3.85 21.74
N LEU A 23 4.78 -5.17 21.87
CA LEU A 23 4.79 -6.10 20.73
C LEU A 23 3.64 -5.80 19.77
N LEU A 24 2.40 -5.76 20.28
CA LEU A 24 1.23 -5.51 19.45
C LEU A 24 1.30 -4.15 18.75
N GLU A 25 1.69 -3.11 19.49
CA GLU A 25 1.89 -1.78 18.93
C GLU A 25 2.99 -1.78 17.86
N SER A 26 4.08 -2.51 18.06
CA SER A 26 5.15 -2.64 17.07
C SER A 26 4.67 -3.39 15.83
N VAL A 27 3.92 -4.48 15.99
CA VAL A 27 3.33 -5.24 14.88
C VAL A 27 2.42 -4.33 14.04
N GLU A 28 1.49 -3.61 14.67
CA GLU A 28 0.60 -2.68 13.98
C GLU A 28 1.37 -1.58 13.23
N ARG A 29 2.44 -1.04 13.82
CA ARG A 29 3.31 -0.04 13.17
C ARG A 29 4.12 -0.60 12.01
N THR A 30 4.54 -1.87 12.07
CA THR A 30 5.27 -2.54 10.98
C THR A 30 4.36 -2.98 9.83
N CYS A 31 3.05 -3.12 10.11
CA CYS A 31 1.99 -3.41 9.15
C CYS A 31 1.02 -2.22 9.02
N PRO A 32 1.46 -1.00 8.60
CA PRO A 32 0.59 0.17 8.64
C PRO A 32 -0.66 -0.02 7.75
N PRO A 33 -1.87 0.25 8.26
CA PRO A 33 -3.13 0.11 7.50
C PRO A 33 -3.15 0.96 6.23
N THR A 34 -2.42 2.08 6.23
CA THR A 34 -2.27 3.01 5.10
C THR A 34 -1.49 2.43 3.93
N SER A 35 -0.88 1.25 4.07
CA SER A 35 -0.11 0.58 3.01
C SER A 35 -0.79 -0.69 2.51
N TYR A 36 -2.12 -0.79 2.64
CA TYR A 36 -2.85 -1.96 2.16
C TYR A 36 -2.30 -3.27 2.74
N LYS A 37 -1.96 -3.28 4.03
CA LYS A 37 -1.44 -4.47 4.72
C LYS A 37 -2.49 -5.04 5.65
N CYS A 38 -2.49 -6.36 5.78
CA CYS A 38 -3.34 -7.08 6.72
C CYS A 38 -2.59 -8.26 7.36
N PRO A 39 -3.12 -8.83 8.46
CA PRO A 39 -2.49 -9.96 9.12
C PRO A 39 -2.46 -11.18 8.20
N LYS A 40 -1.39 -11.97 8.28
CA LYS A 40 -1.36 -13.30 7.68
C LYS A 40 -2.46 -14.21 8.25
N PRO A 41 -2.85 -15.30 7.54
CA PRO A 41 -3.96 -16.18 7.93
C PRO A 41 -3.87 -16.70 9.38
N GLU A 42 -2.67 -16.93 9.88
CA GLU A 42 -2.44 -17.46 11.23
C GLU A 42 -2.69 -16.41 12.33
N PHE A 43 -2.65 -15.12 11.97
CA PHE A 43 -2.74 -13.99 12.90
C PHE A 43 -3.99 -13.15 12.67
N ILE A 44 -4.94 -13.60 11.84
CA ILE A 44 -6.18 -12.90 11.54
C ILE A 44 -7.38 -13.50 12.27
N THR A 45 -8.34 -12.67 12.67
CA THR A 45 -9.66 -13.09 13.13
C THR A 45 -10.71 -12.29 12.36
N PHE A 46 -11.67 -12.97 11.74
CA PHE A 46 -12.76 -12.32 11.01
C PHE A 46 -13.99 -12.13 11.90
N LYS A 47 -14.55 -10.91 11.86
CA LYS A 47 -15.85 -10.57 12.45
C LYS A 47 -16.72 -9.97 11.34
N SER A 48 -17.59 -10.80 10.76
CA SER A 48 -18.41 -10.44 9.61
C SER A 48 -17.53 -9.99 8.42
N SER A 49 -17.53 -8.71 8.06
CA SER A 49 -16.75 -8.13 6.96
C SER A 49 -15.48 -7.41 7.41
N SER A 50 -15.19 -7.34 8.71
CA SER A 50 -13.96 -6.74 9.24
C SER A 50 -13.03 -7.79 9.84
N TRP A 51 -11.75 -7.47 9.87
CA TRP A 51 -10.73 -8.31 10.50
C TRP A 51 -10.12 -7.60 11.70
N SER A 52 -9.58 -8.39 12.63
CA SER A 52 -8.77 -7.93 13.75
C SER A 52 -7.57 -8.85 13.94
N TRP A 53 -6.51 -8.36 14.58
CA TRP A 53 -5.39 -9.20 15.00
C TRP A 53 -5.85 -10.30 15.94
N ASN A 54 -5.42 -11.54 15.67
CA ASN A 54 -5.46 -12.61 16.66
C ASN A 54 -4.30 -12.38 17.65
N GLU A 55 -4.53 -11.52 18.63
CA GLU A 55 -3.52 -11.13 19.61
C GLU A 55 -2.89 -12.33 20.33
N GLN A 56 -3.69 -13.37 20.61
CA GLN A 56 -3.19 -14.56 21.29
C GLN A 56 -2.21 -15.33 20.41
N ALA A 57 -2.48 -15.45 19.11
CA ALA A 57 -1.56 -16.07 18.16
C ALA A 57 -0.27 -15.24 18.01
N VAL A 58 -0.38 -13.90 17.99
CA VAL A 58 0.79 -13.01 17.96
C VAL A 58 1.64 -13.18 19.22
N LYS A 59 1.05 -13.04 20.41
CA LYS A 59 1.75 -13.12 21.71
C LYS A 59 2.41 -14.46 21.97
N SER A 60 1.82 -15.56 21.50
CA SER A 60 2.31 -16.92 21.70
C SER A 60 3.28 -17.41 20.61
N SER A 61 3.54 -16.60 19.58
CA SER A 61 4.43 -16.98 18.48
C SER A 61 5.92 -17.03 18.90
N PRO A 62 6.76 -17.82 18.19
CA PRO A 62 8.21 -17.78 18.40
C PRO A 62 8.82 -16.39 18.16
N THR A 63 8.30 -15.65 17.19
CA THR A 63 8.76 -14.28 16.89
C THR A 63 8.49 -13.31 18.04
N ALA A 64 7.41 -13.49 18.80
CA ALA A 64 7.16 -12.70 20.01
C ALA A 64 8.24 -12.88 21.08
N GLU A 65 8.75 -14.10 21.26
CA GLU A 65 9.87 -14.37 22.19
C GLU A 65 11.17 -13.70 21.71
N LEU A 66 11.43 -13.71 20.40
CA LEU A 66 12.59 -13.02 19.81
C LEU A 66 12.49 -11.50 20.00
N PHE A 67 11.31 -10.93 19.75
CA PHE A 67 11.05 -9.51 19.97
C PHE A 67 11.24 -9.11 21.43
N ARG A 68 10.71 -9.89 22.39
CA ARG A 68 10.84 -9.59 23.83
C ARG A 68 12.29 -9.60 24.33
N ARG A 69 13.17 -10.34 23.64
CA ARG A 69 14.61 -10.40 23.92
C ARG A 69 15.41 -9.34 23.17
N ALA A 70 14.81 -8.66 22.21
CA ALA A 70 15.49 -7.62 21.45
C ALA A 70 15.79 -6.42 22.34
N ARG A 71 17.00 -5.88 22.24
CA ARG A 71 17.40 -4.71 23.04
C ARG A 71 16.70 -3.43 22.59
N HIS A 72 16.36 -3.32 21.30
CA HIS A 72 15.72 -2.17 20.70
C HIS A 72 14.97 -2.58 19.43
N LEU A 73 13.93 -1.82 19.05
CA LEU A 73 13.26 -1.94 17.76
C LEU A 73 14.12 -1.28 16.68
N ASN A 74 15.02 -2.04 16.06
CA ASN A 74 15.74 -1.64 14.86
C ASN A 74 15.04 -2.18 13.59
N GLU A 75 15.59 -1.82 12.43
CA GLU A 75 15.11 -2.26 11.12
C GLU A 75 15.06 -3.79 10.99
N GLN A 76 16.06 -4.52 11.48
CA GLN A 76 16.07 -5.99 11.41
C GLN A 76 14.92 -6.62 12.21
N VAL A 77 14.66 -6.09 13.41
CA VAL A 77 13.52 -6.53 14.23
C VAL A 77 12.21 -6.14 13.55
N ALA A 78 12.12 -4.93 13.01
CA ALA A 78 10.94 -4.46 12.29
C ALA A 78 10.63 -5.29 11.03
N ASP A 79 11.65 -5.69 10.28
CA ASP A 79 11.53 -6.57 9.12
C ASP A 79 11.10 -7.97 9.55
N LEU A 80 11.69 -8.52 10.61
CA LEU A 80 11.26 -9.79 11.19
C LEU A 80 9.77 -9.77 11.58
N LEU A 81 9.31 -8.72 12.25
CA LEU A 81 7.89 -8.55 12.58
C LEU A 81 7.05 -8.49 11.30
N ARG A 82 7.47 -7.69 10.32
CA ARG A 82 6.74 -7.51 9.06
C ARG A 82 6.60 -8.82 8.28
N ASP A 83 7.70 -9.53 8.10
CA ASP A 83 7.77 -10.78 7.35
C ASP A 83 7.02 -11.90 8.07
N THR A 84 7.00 -11.88 9.41
CA THR A 84 6.23 -12.87 10.18
C THR A 84 4.74 -12.60 10.10
N TYR A 85 4.30 -11.35 10.32
CA TYR A 85 2.91 -11.07 10.65
C TYR A 85 2.10 -10.43 9.50
N CYS A 86 2.73 -9.69 8.59
CA CYS A 86 2.01 -8.98 7.54
C CYS A 86 1.91 -9.80 6.24
N CYS A 87 0.78 -9.70 5.55
CA CYS A 87 0.69 -10.02 4.13
C CYS A 87 1.49 -9.02 3.29
N SER A 88 2.18 -9.52 2.26
CA SER A 88 2.94 -8.71 1.28
C SER A 88 2.56 -8.97 -0.17
N GLU A 89 1.75 -10.00 -0.45
CA GLU A 89 1.44 -10.48 -1.80
C GLU A 89 -0.05 -10.67 -2.02
N GLY A 90 -0.48 -10.60 -3.29
CA GLY A 90 -1.87 -10.62 -3.72
C GLY A 90 -2.76 -11.70 -3.09
N PRO A 91 -2.39 -13.00 -3.11
CA PRO A 91 -3.22 -14.05 -2.51
C PRO A 91 -3.46 -13.88 -1.00
N CYS A 92 -2.47 -13.37 -0.28
CA CYS A 92 -2.58 -13.10 1.16
C CYS A 92 -3.45 -11.86 1.41
N LEU A 93 -3.20 -10.79 0.65
CA LEU A 93 -3.94 -9.52 0.73
C LEU A 93 -5.43 -9.68 0.38
N ALA A 94 -5.75 -10.58 -0.56
CA ALA A 94 -7.12 -10.87 -0.97
C ALA A 94 -8.01 -11.36 0.17
N LEU A 95 -7.45 -12.02 1.20
CA LEU A 95 -8.20 -12.42 2.41
C LEU A 95 -8.82 -11.24 3.13
N CYS A 96 -8.21 -10.07 2.95
CA CYS A 96 -8.58 -8.84 3.62
C CYS A 96 -9.32 -7.88 2.68
N ASN A 97 -9.80 -8.38 1.54
CA ASN A 97 -10.37 -7.60 0.43
C ASN A 97 -9.44 -6.52 -0.09
N ILE A 98 -8.13 -6.75 -0.01
CA ILE A 98 -7.12 -5.86 -0.55
C ILE A 98 -6.66 -6.43 -1.88
N PHE A 99 -6.88 -5.68 -2.94
CA PHE A 99 -6.53 -6.05 -4.30
C PHE A 99 -5.66 -4.96 -4.92
N GLU A 100 -4.64 -5.37 -5.66
CA GLU A 100 -3.88 -4.44 -6.48
C GLU A 100 -4.81 -3.88 -7.56
N LYS A 101 -5.01 -2.55 -7.57
CA LYS A 101 -5.67 -1.87 -8.69
C LYS A 101 -4.66 -1.80 -9.83
N LYS A 102 -4.80 -2.70 -10.80
CA LYS A 102 -4.02 -2.61 -12.03
C LYS A 102 -4.69 -1.60 -12.96
N GLU A 103 -4.09 -0.44 -13.11
CA GLU A 103 -4.56 0.55 -14.05
C GLU A 103 -4.38 0.08 -15.50
N ILE A 104 -5.29 0.51 -16.37
CA ILE A 104 -5.25 0.16 -17.80
C ILE A 104 -4.17 0.99 -18.52
N ASP A 105 -3.75 0.52 -19.70
CA ASP A 105 -2.80 1.21 -20.59
C ASP A 105 -3.13 2.69 -20.79
N LEU A 106 -4.41 3.03 -21.00
CA LEU A 106 -4.84 4.42 -21.19
C LEU A 106 -4.50 5.33 -20.00
N ILE A 107 -4.48 4.80 -18.78
CA ILE A 107 -4.15 5.56 -17.57
C ILE A 107 -2.63 5.54 -17.34
N ASN A 108 -1.99 4.39 -17.54
CA ASN A 108 -0.53 4.26 -17.40
C ASN A 108 0.24 5.12 -18.41
N ASP A 109 -0.32 5.36 -19.59
CA ASP A 109 0.26 6.21 -20.64
C ASP A 109 -0.01 7.71 -20.41
N PHE A 110 -0.75 8.09 -19.37
CA PHE A 110 -1.03 9.49 -19.06
C PHE A 110 0.19 10.16 -18.40
N PRO A 111 0.55 11.42 -18.74
CA PRO A 111 -0.13 12.35 -19.63
C PRO A 111 0.26 12.24 -21.12
N ALA A 112 1.11 11.28 -21.51
CA ALA A 112 1.63 11.21 -22.89
C ALA A 112 0.54 11.03 -23.95
N ASN A 113 -0.56 10.34 -23.62
CA ASN A 113 -1.73 10.20 -24.48
C ASN A 113 -2.80 11.29 -24.27
N GLY A 114 -2.57 12.28 -23.39
CA GLY A 114 -3.59 13.26 -22.99
C GLY A 114 -4.13 14.09 -24.15
N GLN A 115 -3.26 14.50 -25.09
CA GLN A 115 -3.69 15.23 -26.28
C GLN A 115 -4.57 14.36 -27.19
N ASP A 116 -4.19 13.09 -27.39
CA ASP A 116 -4.98 12.16 -28.19
C ASP A 116 -6.38 11.96 -27.58
N LEU A 117 -6.50 11.97 -26.24
CA LEU A 117 -7.79 11.89 -25.55
C LEU A 117 -8.64 13.16 -25.76
N LEU A 118 -8.05 14.35 -25.68
CA LEU A 118 -8.75 15.63 -25.92
C LEU A 118 -9.27 15.76 -27.36
N ASP A 119 -8.50 15.26 -28.33
CA ASP A 119 -8.82 15.28 -29.75
C ASP A 119 -10.02 14.38 -30.11
N LEU A 120 -10.44 13.47 -29.21
CA LEU A 120 -11.61 12.63 -29.44
C LEU A 120 -12.93 13.41 -29.28
N HIS A 121 -12.91 14.54 -28.58
CA HIS A 121 -14.09 15.35 -28.24
C HIS A 121 -15.23 14.49 -27.66
N LEU A 122 -14.89 13.59 -26.73
CA LEU A 122 -15.84 12.70 -26.08
C LEU A 122 -16.57 13.45 -24.97
N ALA A 123 -17.90 13.47 -25.03
CA ALA A 123 -18.74 14.11 -24.01
C ALA A 123 -18.45 13.58 -22.59
N GLU A 124 -18.03 12.32 -22.48
CA GLU A 124 -17.64 11.68 -21.22
C GLU A 124 -16.34 12.22 -20.63
N LEU A 125 -15.46 12.81 -21.44
CA LEU A 125 -14.18 13.37 -20.99
C LEU A 125 -14.18 14.91 -20.94
N GLU A 126 -15.17 15.57 -21.55
CA GLU A 126 -15.29 17.04 -21.55
C GLU A 126 -15.30 17.67 -20.14
N PRO A 127 -15.97 17.11 -19.12
CA PRO A 127 -15.90 17.65 -17.76
C PRO A 127 -14.46 17.75 -17.21
N HIS A 128 -13.56 16.91 -17.72
CA HIS A 128 -12.18 16.79 -17.27
C HIS A 128 -11.17 17.56 -18.14
N ARG A 129 -11.64 18.23 -19.21
CA ARG A 129 -10.78 18.89 -20.21
C ARG A 129 -9.78 19.84 -19.58
N GLU A 130 -10.24 20.71 -18.68
CA GLU A 130 -9.38 21.70 -18.02
C GLU A 130 -8.24 21.03 -17.22
N PHE A 131 -8.53 19.90 -16.56
CA PHE A 131 -7.53 19.15 -15.80
C PHE A 131 -6.50 18.48 -16.70
N ILE A 132 -6.95 17.88 -17.82
CA ILE A 132 -6.05 17.31 -18.82
C ILE A 132 -5.13 18.40 -19.37
N GLU A 133 -5.68 19.55 -19.75
CA GLU A 133 -4.91 20.69 -20.27
C GLU A 133 -3.96 21.30 -19.23
N ALA A 134 -4.36 21.35 -17.96
CA ALA A 134 -3.50 21.79 -16.86
C ALA A 134 -2.29 20.85 -16.70
N TRP A 135 -2.51 19.53 -16.69
CA TRP A 135 -1.42 18.57 -16.53
C TRP A 135 -0.51 18.52 -17.76
N LEU A 136 -1.06 18.63 -18.98
CA LEU A 136 -0.25 18.74 -20.19
C LEU A 136 0.67 19.98 -20.17
N ARG A 137 0.26 21.08 -19.54
CA ARG A 137 1.10 22.28 -19.36
C ARG A 137 2.19 22.09 -18.29
N SER A 138 1.90 21.30 -17.26
CA SER A 138 2.78 21.08 -16.10
C SER A 138 2.91 19.59 -15.76
N PRO A 139 3.51 18.75 -16.63
CA PRO A 139 3.56 17.29 -16.44
C PRO A 139 4.29 16.85 -15.16
N ASN A 140 5.20 17.69 -14.66
CA ASN A 140 6.04 17.39 -13.48
C ASN A 140 5.38 17.76 -12.14
N GLU A 141 4.17 18.32 -12.13
CA GLU A 141 3.47 18.71 -10.90
C GLU A 141 2.84 17.50 -10.18
N TYR A 142 2.57 16.43 -10.93
CA TYR A 142 1.94 15.21 -10.44
C TYR A 142 2.59 13.95 -11.06
N PRO A 143 2.58 12.81 -10.34
CA PRO A 143 2.15 12.67 -8.94
C PRO A 143 3.15 13.32 -7.97
N ASP A 144 2.70 13.58 -6.73
CA ASP A 144 3.60 14.12 -5.69
C ASP A 144 4.70 13.11 -5.31
N SER A 145 5.63 13.52 -4.43
CA SER A 145 6.72 12.65 -3.93
C SER A 145 6.26 11.32 -3.29
N ARG A 146 4.97 11.18 -2.98
CA ARG A 146 4.35 9.97 -2.42
C ARG A 146 3.49 9.21 -3.43
N GLY A 147 3.51 9.61 -4.71
CA GLY A 147 2.71 8.98 -5.76
C GLY A 147 1.24 9.40 -5.77
N ARG A 148 0.85 10.48 -5.07
CA ARG A 148 -0.56 10.91 -4.99
C ARG A 148 -0.90 11.88 -6.11
N VAL A 149 -2.11 11.75 -6.65
CA VAL A 149 -2.71 12.70 -7.60
C VAL A 149 -3.92 13.40 -6.95
N PRO A 150 -4.30 14.60 -7.44
CA PRO A 150 -5.53 15.28 -7.08
C PRO A 150 -6.78 14.42 -7.32
N ALA A 151 -7.84 14.69 -6.56
CA ALA A 151 -9.10 13.95 -6.66
C ALA A 151 -9.72 14.06 -8.07
N GLU A 152 -9.56 15.20 -8.71
CA GLU A 152 -10.06 15.48 -10.05
C GLU A 152 -9.38 14.60 -11.11
N LEU A 153 -8.13 14.20 -10.87
CA LEU A 153 -7.40 13.28 -11.74
C LEU A 153 -7.75 11.82 -11.49
N GLU A 154 -8.06 11.45 -10.24
CA GLU A 154 -8.67 10.14 -9.95
C GLU A 154 -10.04 10.01 -10.63
N GLU A 155 -10.87 11.05 -10.60
CA GLU A 155 -12.17 11.07 -11.29
C GLU A 155 -12.02 10.91 -12.81
N LEU A 156 -11.05 11.62 -13.42
CA LEU A 156 -10.68 11.43 -14.81
C LEU A 156 -10.28 9.97 -15.10
N PHE A 157 -9.43 9.38 -14.26
CA PHE A 157 -8.96 8.01 -14.44
C PHE A 157 -10.11 6.99 -14.32
N ASP A 158 -11.02 7.20 -13.38
CA ASP A 158 -12.23 6.37 -13.24
C ASP A 158 -13.13 6.47 -14.48
N ASP A 159 -13.33 7.66 -15.05
CA ASP A 159 -14.09 7.83 -16.30
C ASP A 159 -13.37 7.24 -17.52
N ILE A 160 -12.04 7.37 -17.61
CA ILE A 160 -11.24 6.69 -18.64
C ILE A 160 -11.42 5.17 -18.55
N HIS A 161 -11.33 4.61 -17.34
CA HIS A 161 -11.49 3.18 -17.11
C HIS A 161 -12.90 2.71 -17.50
N LYS A 162 -13.93 3.43 -17.04
CA LYS A 162 -15.34 3.14 -17.30
C LYS A 162 -15.67 3.19 -18.80
N HIS A 163 -15.07 4.12 -19.53
CA HIS A 163 -15.32 4.34 -20.96
C HIS A 163 -14.23 3.77 -21.88
N GLN A 164 -13.34 2.90 -21.37
CA GLN A 164 -12.16 2.40 -22.07
C GLN A 164 -12.44 1.81 -23.46
N HIS A 165 -13.57 1.11 -23.63
CA HIS A 165 -13.92 0.48 -24.91
C HIS A 165 -14.31 1.53 -25.97
N LEU A 166 -15.02 2.57 -25.56
CA LEU A 166 -15.40 3.69 -26.42
C LEU A 166 -14.15 4.46 -26.85
N ILE A 167 -13.30 4.82 -25.89
CA ILE A 167 -12.04 5.56 -26.10
C ILE A 167 -11.16 4.80 -27.09
N ARG A 168 -10.88 3.51 -26.82
CA ARG A 168 -10.05 2.67 -27.72
C ARG A 168 -10.63 2.57 -29.12
N ARG A 169 -11.95 2.47 -29.27
CA ARG A 169 -12.60 2.45 -30.59
C ARG A 169 -12.35 3.76 -31.34
N LYS A 170 -12.53 4.90 -30.68
CA LYS A 170 -12.34 6.23 -31.28
C LYS A 170 -10.89 6.52 -31.65
N LEU A 171 -9.93 6.16 -30.78
CA LEU A 171 -8.49 6.27 -31.08
C LEU A 171 -8.13 5.46 -32.34
N ARG A 172 -8.66 4.23 -32.48
CA ARG A 172 -8.44 3.42 -33.70
C ARG A 172 -9.04 4.08 -34.94
N GLU A 173 -10.27 4.58 -34.87
CA GLU A 173 -10.93 5.30 -35.98
C GLU A 173 -10.15 6.55 -36.39
N GLN A 174 -9.61 7.30 -35.43
CA GLN A 174 -8.81 8.50 -35.70
C GLN A 174 -7.47 8.14 -36.34
N LYS A 175 -6.78 7.09 -35.86
CA LYS A 175 -5.54 6.60 -36.47
C LYS A 175 -5.74 6.14 -37.92
N LEU A 176 -6.83 5.41 -38.20
CA LEU A 176 -7.18 4.98 -39.55
C LEU A 176 -7.47 6.18 -40.47
N ARG A 177 -8.18 7.20 -39.97
CA ARG A 177 -8.42 8.44 -40.73
C ARG A 177 -7.13 9.18 -41.06
N LYS A 178 -6.23 9.33 -40.08
CA LYS A 178 -4.91 9.97 -40.30
C LYS A 178 -4.10 9.22 -41.37
N GLN A 179 -4.17 7.89 -41.43
CA GLN A 179 -3.45 7.06 -42.40
C GLN A 179 -4.03 7.09 -43.83
N GLN A 180 -5.30 7.49 -44.00
CA GLN A 180 -5.94 7.59 -45.32
C GLN A 180 -5.71 8.95 -46.00
N ILE A 181 -5.17 9.92 -45.28
CA ILE A 181 -4.92 11.29 -45.74
C ILE A 181 -3.47 11.44 -46.27
N PHE A 182 -2.60 10.47 -46.01
CA PHE A 182 -1.24 10.35 -46.55
C PHE A 182 -1.15 9.17 -47.52
#